data_AF-A0AAP8N7M1-F1
#
_entry.id   AF-A0AAP8N7M1-F1
#
_cell.length_a   1.000
_cell.length_b   1.000
_cell.length_c   1.000
_cell.angle_alpha   90.00
_cell.angle_beta   90.00
_cell.angle_gamma   90.00
#
_symmetry.space_group_name_H-M   'P 1'
#
loop_
_entity.id
_entity.type
_entity.pdbx_description
1 polymer ?
#
loop_
_entity_poly.entity_id
_entity_poly.type
_entity_poly.pdbx_seq_one_letter_code
_entity_poly.pdbx_strand_id
1 'polypeptide(L)' 'NLMRLMSTKNIYFIPFGQDDPVKKPNSLVARMESLLETVKASIEGKQLQPVLVEKYRDLQ' A
#
# COMPACT_ATOMS: atom_id res chain seq x y z
N ASN A 1 2.08 11.37 -9.47
CA ASN A 1 1.76 10.06 -10.08
C ASN A 1 0.95 9.15 -9.16
N LEU A 2 1.40 8.87 -7.93
CA LEU A 2 0.74 7.91 -7.01
C LEU A 2 -0.78 8.15 -6.86
N MET A 3 -1.20 9.36 -6.48
CA MET A 3 -2.61 9.64 -6.23
C MET A 3 -3.49 9.62 -7.49
N ARG A 4 -2.92 9.88 -8.67
CA ARG A 4 -3.62 9.72 -9.95
C ARG A 4 -4.00 8.26 -10.18
N LEU A 5 -3.09 7.34 -9.86
CA LEU A 5 -3.34 5.89 -9.97
C LEU A 5 -4.32 5.40 -8.91
N MET A 6 -4.23 5.91 -7.67
CA MET A 6 -5.19 5.58 -6.59
C MET A 6 -6.64 5.93 -6.93
N SER A 7 -6.88 6.97 -7.73
CA SER A 7 -8.22 7.36 -8.18
C SER A 7 -8.66 6.69 -9.50
N THR A 8 -7.80 5.90 -10.14
CA THR A 8 -8.09 5.31 -11.45
C THR A 8 -8.88 4.01 -11.30
N LYS A 9 -9.93 3.83 -12.10
CA LYS A 9 -10.74 2.60 -12.12
C LYS A 9 -9.84 1.38 -12.35
N ASN A 10 -10.11 0.31 -11.61
CA ASN A 10 -9.44 -1.00 -11.71
C ASN A 10 -7.93 -0.99 -11.38
N ILE A 11 -7.45 0.05 -10.70
CA ILE A 11 -6.12 0.06 -10.10
C ILE A 11 -6.27 -0.09 -8.59
N TYR A 12 -5.51 -1.02 -8.01
CA TYR A 12 -5.50 -1.32 -6.59
C TYR A 12 -4.07 -1.32 -6.07
N PHE A 13 -3.90 -0.94 -4.82
CA PHE A 13 -2.61 -0.85 -4.17
C PHE A 13 -2.49 -1.86 -3.04
N ILE A 14 -1.34 -2.52 -2.97
CA ILE A 14 -0.95 -3.21 -1.74
C ILE A 14 -0.82 -2.14 -0.65
N PRO A 15 -1.34 -2.36 0.57
CA PRO A 15 -1.16 -1.41 1.68
C PRO A 15 0.28 -0.92 1.77
N PHE A 16 0.47 0.39 1.90
CA PHE A 16 1.80 0.99 1.85
C PHE A 16 1.96 2.12 2.88
N GLY A 17 3.21 2.46 3.15
CA GLY A 17 3.57 3.48 4.12
C GLY A 17 5.05 3.85 4.05
N GLN A 18 5.49 4.76 4.91
CA GLN A 18 6.91 5.09 5.06
C GLN A 18 7.65 3.94 5.75
N ASP A 19 8.78 3.51 5.19
CA ASP A 19 9.61 2.43 5.72
C ASP A 19 10.74 2.93 6.63
N ASP A 20 11.29 4.12 6.34
CA ASP A 20 12.22 4.85 7.21
C ASP A 20 11.86 6.35 7.22
N PRO A 21 10.94 6.78 8.11
CA PRO A 21 10.45 8.17 8.12
C PRO A 21 11.54 9.21 8.40
N VAL A 22 12.62 8.83 9.10
CA VAL A 22 13.69 9.74 9.51
C VAL A 22 14.72 9.89 8.39
N LYS A 23 15.24 8.78 7.84
CA LYS A 23 16.30 8.84 6.81
C LYS A 23 15.74 9.03 5.41
N LYS A 24 14.49 8.62 5.15
CA LYS A 24 13.86 8.62 3.83
C LYS A 24 12.44 9.21 3.87
N PRO A 25 12.29 10.51 4.21
CA PRO A 25 10.98 11.12 4.48
C PRO A 25 9.99 11.04 3.31
N ASN A 26 10.46 10.98 2.06
CA ASN A 26 9.62 10.86 0.88
C ASN A 26 9.38 9.41 0.41
N SER A 27 9.99 8.43 1.06
CA SER A 27 9.89 7.03 0.65
C SER A 27 8.55 6.43 1.09
N LEU A 28 7.90 5.73 0.18
CA LEU A 28 6.71 4.93 0.43
C LEU A 28 6.96 3.54 -0.16
N VAL A 29 6.75 2.52 0.65
CA VAL A 29 6.99 1.13 0.29
C VAL A 29 5.76 0.30 0.65
N ALA A 30 5.42 -0.65 -0.21
CA ALA A 30 4.33 -1.59 0.02
C ALA A 30 4.68 -2.61 1.11
N ARG A 31 3.69 -3.01 1.91
CA ARG A 31 3.72 -4.19 2.78
C ARG A 31 3.50 -5.43 1.92
N MET A 32 4.57 -5.97 1.34
CA MET A 32 4.50 -7.09 0.38
C MET A 32 3.85 -8.35 0.95
N GLU A 33 3.85 -8.50 2.27
CA GLU A 33 3.15 -9.55 3.00
C GLU A 33 1.63 -9.51 2.75
N SER A 34 1.08 -8.35 2.40
CA SER A 34 -0.34 -8.15 2.05
C SER A 34 -0.66 -8.33 0.56
N LEU A 35 0.29 -8.78 -0.27
CA LEU A 35 0.11 -8.95 -1.71
C LEU A 35 -1.06 -9.89 -2.04
N LEU A 36 -1.09 -11.07 -1.40
CA LEU A 36 -2.12 -12.07 -1.69
C LEU A 36 -3.52 -11.56 -1.34
N GLU A 37 -3.68 -10.95 -0.17
CA GLU A 37 -4.97 -10.38 0.26
C GLU A 37 -5.40 -9.20 -0.60
N THR A 38 -4.45 -8.40 -1.09
CA THR A 38 -4.74 -7.32 -2.03
C THR A 38 -5.27 -7.86 -3.36
N VAL A 39 -4.67 -8.94 -3.88
CA VAL A 39 -5.13 -9.59 -5.12
C VAL A 39 -6.52 -10.21 -4.93
N LYS A 40 -6.78 -10.86 -3.80
CA LYS A 40 -8.12 -11.40 -3.50
C LYS A 40 -9.18 -10.29 -3.49
N ALA A 41 -8.91 -9.17 -2.80
CA ALA A 41 -9.83 -8.04 -2.76
C ALA A 41 -10.03 -7.38 -4.14
N SER A 42 -8.97 -7.28 -4.95
CA SER A 42 -9.05 -6.66 -6.27
C SER A 42 -9.89 -7.46 -7.27
N ILE A 43 -9.90 -8.80 -7.16
CA ILE A 43 -10.80 -9.67 -7.94
C ILE A 43 -12.27 -9.37 -7.62
N GLU A 44 -12.59 -9.02 -6.39
CA GLU A 44 -13.94 -8.56 -5.98
C GLU A 44 -14.22 -7.08 -6.32
N GLY A 45 -13.29 -6.39 -6.98
CA GLY A 45 -13.43 -4.98 -7.30
C GLY A 45 -13.22 -4.03 -6.11
N LYS A 46 -12.53 -4.49 -5.06
CA LYS A 46 -12.36 -3.73 -3.80
C LYS A 46 -10.88 -3.42 -3.53
N GLN A 47 -10.63 -2.22 -3.01
CA GLN A 47 -9.33 -1.86 -2.43
C GLN A 47 -9.22 -2.45 -1.02
N LEU A 48 -8.16 -3.22 -0.76
CA LEU A 48 -7.85 -3.70 0.60
C LEU A 48 -7.63 -2.53 1.56
N GLN A 49 -8.22 -2.60 2.75
CA GLN A 49 -8.11 -1.59 3.79
C GLN A 49 -7.55 -2.18 5.10
N PRO A 50 -6.79 -1.40 5.91
CA PRO A 50 -6.35 -0.05 5.62
C PRO A 50 -5.29 0.00 4.50
N VAL A 51 -5.43 0.92 3.55
CA VAL A 51 -4.47 1.07 2.43
C VAL A 51 -3.22 1.88 2.84
N LEU A 52 -3.36 2.81 3.79
CA LEU A 52 -2.25 3.53 4.40
C LEU A 52 -1.89 2.88 5.74
N VAL A 53 -0.63 2.53 5.92
CA VAL A 53 -0.13 1.85 7.12
C VAL A 53 1.19 2.46 7.59
N GLU A 54 1.59 2.15 8.81
CA GLU A 54 2.92 2.49 9.33
C GLU A 54 3.93 1.40 8.95
N LYS A 55 4.39 1.39 7.69
CA LYS A 55 5.28 0.33 7.15
C LYS A 55 6.56 0.14 7.98
N TYR A 56 7.11 1.20 8.55
CA TYR A 56 8.28 1.14 9.44
C TYR A 56 8.08 0.27 10.70
N ARG A 57 6.84 -0.09 11.06
CA ARG A 57 6.54 -1.01 12.18
C ARG A 57 6.57 -2.48 11.80
N ASP A 58 6.63 -2.82 10.51
CA ASP A 58 6.65 -4.22 10.05
C ASP A 58 8.02 -4.89 10.24
N LEU A 59 9.07 -4.11 10.52
CA LEU A 59 10.44 -4.58 10.70
C LEU A 59 10.79 -4.87 12.17
N GLN A 60 9.81 -4.72 13.08
CA GLN A 60 9.90 -5.12 14.48
C GLN A 60 9.45 -6.57 14.63
#